data_AF-A0A2N2P269-F1
#
_entry.id   AF-A0A2N2P269-F1
#
_cell.length_a   1.000
_cell.length_b   1.000
_cell.length_c   1.000
_cell.angle_alpha   90.00
_cell.angle_beta   90.00
_cell.angle_gamma   90.00
#
_symmetry.space_group_name_H-M   'P 1'
#
loop_
_entity.id
_entity.type
_entity.pdbx_description
1 polymer ?
#
loop_
_entity_poly.entity_id
_entity_poly.type
_entity_poly.pdbx_seq_one_letter_code
_entity_poly.pdbx_strand_id
1 'polypeptide(L)'
;MDKVIFEYCEFLRGHVEKVIHGPTDKKLSHQAINVYQKAAISGILEKEDLDQILLAARNKHLGPFYIGTDLLTELFNRFPIIENEWRILANSNLSHERWAAITSLNDERIPIKFVEELVSKAINDKSARVRFFAVERIYSRKLFSLIPELKQRLEIEKNEKVIEHLKWVLRMLERGYNIRQKKEKDDFTSIEVDVSNKHLVAGSMILKENFTDEDIIEARLGNDLPDFF
;
A
#
# COMPACT_ATOMS: atom_id res chain seq x y z
N MET A 1 21.36 10.19 20.84
CA MET A 1 19.94 9.92 20.54
C MET A 1 19.74 10.26 19.09
N ASP A 2 19.20 9.34 18.28
CA ASP A 2 19.01 9.60 16.85
C ASP A 2 17.88 10.63 16.68
N LYS A 3 18.27 11.87 16.34
CA LYS A 3 17.36 13.00 16.20
C LYS A 3 16.24 12.70 15.20
N VAL A 4 16.54 11.91 14.17
CA VAL A 4 15.59 11.53 13.12
C VAL A 4 14.46 10.65 13.67
N ILE A 5 14.80 9.64 14.48
CA ILE A 5 13.80 8.76 15.11
C ILE A 5 12.87 9.58 16.01
N PHE A 6 13.43 10.49 16.80
CA PHE A 6 12.64 11.33 17.70
C PHE A 6 11.67 12.23 16.92
N GLU A 7 12.14 12.95 15.90
CA GLU A 7 11.32 13.85 15.09
C GLU A 7 10.19 13.10 14.35
N TYR A 8 10.48 11.91 13.82
CA TYR A 8 9.46 11.07 13.19
C TYR A 8 8.39 10.62 14.19
N CYS A 9 8.77 10.16 15.40
CA CYS A 9 7.79 9.80 16.42
C CYS A 9 6.93 10.99 16.87
N GLU A 10 7.51 12.18 17.04
CA GLU A 10 6.75 13.40 17.37
C GLU A 10 5.79 13.79 16.25
N PHE A 11 6.21 13.67 14.99
CA PHE A 11 5.33 13.87 13.84
C PHE A 11 4.12 12.93 13.87
N LEU A 12 4.34 11.63 14.11
CA LEU A 12 3.26 10.64 14.19
C LEU A 12 2.30 10.92 15.36
N ARG A 13 2.81 11.29 16.54
CA ARG A 13 1.96 11.70 17.67
C ARG A 13 1.10 12.91 17.32
N GLY A 14 1.69 13.92 16.68
CA GLY A 14 0.96 15.07 16.19
C GLY A 14 -0.11 14.71 15.17
N HIS A 15 0.13 13.72 14.31
CA HIS A 15 -0.86 13.19 13.37
C HIS A 15 -2.01 12.46 14.10
N VAL A 16 -1.70 11.58 15.06
CA VAL A 16 -2.68 10.86 15.89
C VAL A 16 -3.63 11.84 16.57
N GLU A 17 -3.11 12.92 17.16
CA GLU A 17 -3.93 13.91 17.85
C GLU A 17 -4.92 14.64 16.94
N LYS A 18 -4.53 14.89 15.69
CA LYS A 18 -5.32 15.63 14.70
C LYS A 18 -6.39 14.77 14.03
N VAL A 19 -6.08 13.51 13.72
CA VAL A 19 -6.87 12.69 12.78
C VAL A 19 -7.66 11.58 13.48
N ILE A 20 -7.22 11.11 14.65
CA ILE A 20 -7.86 9.99 15.33
C ILE A 20 -8.75 10.53 16.46
N HIS A 21 -10.06 10.33 16.39
CA HIS A 21 -10.98 10.91 17.37
C HIS A 21 -11.28 10.00 18.57
N GLY A 22 -11.11 8.67 18.44
CA GLY A 22 -11.41 7.71 19.49
C GLY A 22 -10.31 7.62 20.55
N PRO A 23 -10.61 7.72 21.86
CA PRO A 23 -9.59 7.66 22.92
C PRO A 23 -8.85 6.32 22.95
N THR A 24 -9.56 5.21 22.68
CA THR A 24 -8.97 3.88 22.58
C THR A 24 -7.98 3.77 21.42
N ASP A 25 -8.34 4.32 20.26
CA ASP A 25 -7.50 4.28 19.06
C ASP A 25 -6.28 5.20 19.19
N LYS A 26 -6.44 6.38 19.80
CA LYS A 26 -5.31 7.25 20.17
C LYS A 26 -4.34 6.53 21.09
N LYS A 27 -4.86 5.90 22.16
CA LYS A 27 -4.05 5.15 23.13
C LYS A 27 -3.26 4.05 22.43
N LEU A 28 -3.91 3.26 21.59
CA LEU A 28 -3.28 2.17 20.86
C LEU A 28 -2.18 2.67 19.91
N SER A 29 -2.46 3.75 19.17
CA SER A 29 -1.48 4.37 18.26
C SER A 29 -0.26 4.90 19.00
N HIS A 30 -0.46 5.59 20.13
CA HIS A 30 0.63 6.07 20.98
C HIS A 30 1.45 4.95 21.59
N GLN A 31 0.80 3.86 22.01
CA GLN A 31 1.51 2.67 22.50
C GLN A 31 2.44 2.09 21.44
N ALA A 32 1.94 1.92 20.20
CA ALA A 32 2.76 1.45 19.08
C ALA A 32 3.94 2.39 18.79
N ILE A 33 3.71 3.71 18.76
CA ILE A 33 4.77 4.72 18.52
C ILE A 33 5.84 4.67 19.63
N ASN A 34 5.43 4.56 20.89
CA ASN A 34 6.37 4.49 22.03
C ASN A 34 7.23 3.23 21.96
N VAL A 35 6.63 2.09 21.62
CA VAL A 35 7.36 0.83 21.46
C VAL A 35 8.33 0.91 20.28
N TYR A 36 7.88 1.42 19.12
CA TYR A 36 8.77 1.64 17.99
C TYR A 36 9.96 2.52 18.39
N GLN A 37 9.72 3.63 19.08
CA GLN A 37 10.79 4.53 19.52
C GLN A 37 11.78 3.81 20.44
N LYS A 38 11.29 3.02 21.41
CA LYS A 38 12.12 2.18 22.29
C LYS A 38 12.98 1.23 21.46
N ALA A 39 12.36 0.44 20.58
CA ALA A 39 13.05 -0.59 19.78
C ALA A 39 14.04 0.00 18.77
N ALA A 40 13.68 1.12 18.13
CA ALA A 40 14.52 1.76 17.14
C ALA A 40 15.79 2.39 17.76
N ILE A 41 15.70 2.87 19.01
CA ILE A 41 16.81 3.42 19.79
C ILE A 41 17.66 2.31 20.42
N SER A 42 17.04 1.31 21.04
CA SER A 42 17.76 0.24 21.74
C SER A 42 18.37 -0.79 20.79
N GLY A 43 17.80 -0.94 19.59
CA GLY A 43 18.12 -2.05 18.68
C GLY A 43 17.57 -3.40 19.14
N ILE A 44 16.66 -3.41 20.13
CA ILE A 44 16.06 -4.62 20.71
C ILE A 44 14.54 -4.50 20.59
N LEU A 45 13.91 -5.55 20.04
CA LEU A 45 12.46 -5.65 19.95
C LEU A 45 12.00 -6.93 20.66
N GLU A 46 11.42 -6.77 21.84
CA GLU A 46 10.84 -7.86 22.62
C GLU A 46 9.52 -8.31 21.99
N LYS A 47 9.07 -9.54 22.28
CA LYS A 47 7.84 -10.08 21.69
C LYS A 47 6.61 -9.29 22.16
N GLU A 48 6.57 -8.94 23.44
CA GLU A 48 5.48 -8.18 24.06
C GLU A 48 5.38 -6.76 23.47
N ASP A 49 6.54 -6.15 23.18
CA ASP A 49 6.65 -4.88 22.47
C ASP A 49 6.08 -5.01 21.05
N LEU A 50 6.54 -6.00 20.29
CA LEU A 50 6.03 -6.28 18.95
C LEU A 50 4.52 -6.50 18.94
N ASP A 51 3.98 -7.20 19.93
CA ASP A 51 2.54 -7.44 20.04
C ASP A 51 1.73 -6.15 20.19
N GLN A 52 2.28 -5.08 20.77
CA GLN A 52 1.62 -3.77 20.80
C GLN A 52 1.54 -3.11 19.42
N ILE A 53 2.60 -3.22 18.62
CA ILE A 53 2.61 -2.71 17.24
C ILE A 53 1.65 -3.53 16.38
N LEU A 54 1.66 -4.86 16.52
CA LEU A 54 0.74 -5.76 15.82
C LEU A 54 -0.72 -5.51 16.20
N LEU A 55 -1.01 -5.17 17.46
CA LEU A 55 -2.36 -4.83 17.90
C LEU A 55 -2.87 -3.57 17.17
N ALA A 56 -2.00 -2.57 16.96
CA ALA A 56 -2.33 -1.41 16.14
C ALA A 56 -2.53 -1.80 14.66
N ALA A 57 -1.61 -2.58 14.09
CA ALA A 57 -1.64 -3.01 12.68
C ALA A 57 -2.83 -3.93 12.32
N ARG A 58 -3.40 -4.64 13.31
CA ARG A 58 -4.61 -5.49 13.15
C ARG A 58 -5.91 -4.72 13.37
N ASN A 59 -5.85 -3.46 13.80
CA ASN A 59 -7.05 -2.71 14.14
C ASN A 59 -7.92 -2.48 12.89
N LYS A 60 -9.24 -2.63 13.05
CA LYS A 60 -10.21 -2.39 11.98
C LYS A 60 -10.37 -0.91 11.62
N HIS A 61 -10.00 0.00 12.52
CA HIS A 61 -10.04 1.45 12.30
C HIS A 61 -8.74 1.91 11.64
N LEU A 62 -8.89 2.77 10.62
CA LEU A 62 -7.79 3.18 9.76
C LEU A 62 -6.63 3.87 10.50
N GLY A 63 -6.91 4.64 11.56
CA GLY A 63 -5.90 5.39 12.31
C GLY A 63 -4.79 4.50 12.91
N PRO A 64 -5.11 3.65 13.91
CA PRO A 64 -4.13 2.73 14.48
C PRO A 64 -3.57 1.76 13.44
N PHE A 65 -4.39 1.36 12.47
CA PHE A 65 -3.99 0.50 11.37
C PHE A 65 -2.80 1.08 10.57
N TYR A 66 -2.93 2.31 10.09
CA TYR A 66 -1.88 2.97 9.30
C TYR A 66 -0.62 3.17 10.14
N ILE A 67 -0.76 3.60 11.40
CA ILE A 67 0.37 3.75 12.31
C ILE A 67 1.07 2.39 12.52
N GLY A 68 0.34 1.35 12.88
CA GLY A 68 0.93 0.04 13.15
C GLY A 68 1.66 -0.54 11.93
N THR A 69 1.06 -0.45 10.74
CA THR A 69 1.69 -0.97 9.52
C THR A 69 2.89 -0.16 9.05
N ASP A 70 2.86 1.17 9.19
CA ASP A 70 4.02 2.03 8.90
C ASP A 70 5.20 1.65 9.82
N LEU A 71 4.95 1.51 11.13
CA LEU A 71 5.99 1.13 12.09
C LEU A 71 6.52 -0.29 11.87
N LEU A 72 5.68 -1.26 11.49
CA LEU A 72 6.16 -2.59 11.09
C LEU A 72 7.10 -2.50 9.87
N THR A 73 6.76 -1.63 8.91
CA THR A 73 7.57 -1.41 7.71
C THR A 73 8.94 -0.85 8.07
N GLU A 74 8.99 0.18 8.93
CA GLU A 74 10.24 0.76 9.45
C GLU A 74 11.14 -0.29 10.13
N LEU A 75 10.53 -1.25 10.83
CA LEU A 75 11.23 -2.29 11.59
C LEU A 75 11.63 -3.50 10.75
N PHE A 76 11.04 -3.69 9.57
CA PHE A 76 11.14 -4.92 8.77
C PHE A 76 12.58 -5.37 8.52
N ASN A 77 13.45 -4.45 8.07
CA ASN A 77 14.84 -4.77 7.74
C ASN A 77 15.75 -4.89 8.97
N ARG A 78 15.28 -4.47 10.15
CA ARG A 78 16.09 -4.48 11.38
C ARG A 78 15.80 -5.71 12.23
N PHE A 79 14.58 -6.24 12.17
CA PHE A 79 14.13 -7.30 13.07
C PHE A 79 13.51 -8.45 12.27
N PRO A 80 14.22 -9.57 12.07
CA PRO A 80 13.73 -10.72 11.27
C PRO A 80 12.39 -11.31 11.74
N ILE A 81 12.05 -11.15 13.03
CA ILE A 81 10.76 -11.58 13.59
C ILE A 81 9.55 -10.92 12.90
N ILE A 82 9.72 -9.70 12.37
CA ILE A 82 8.67 -8.96 11.67
C ILE A 82 8.22 -9.71 10.41
N GLU A 83 9.15 -10.32 9.67
CA GLU A 83 8.84 -11.07 8.45
C GLU A 83 7.82 -12.18 8.75
N ASN A 84 8.04 -12.95 9.82
CA ASN A 84 7.14 -14.03 10.22
C ASN A 84 5.76 -13.52 10.64
N GLU A 85 5.69 -12.45 11.42
CA GLU A 85 4.41 -11.87 11.86
C GLU A 85 3.60 -11.30 10.70
N TRP A 86 4.29 -10.74 9.70
CA TRP A 86 3.64 -10.25 8.48
C TRP A 86 3.06 -11.39 7.64
N ARG A 87 3.76 -12.54 7.59
CA ARG A 87 3.21 -13.78 6.99
C ARG A 87 1.97 -14.25 7.73
N ILE A 88 1.97 -14.18 9.06
CA ILE A 88 0.80 -14.53 9.88
C ILE A 88 -0.37 -13.60 9.54
N LEU A 89 -0.15 -12.28 9.47
CA LEU A 89 -1.17 -11.30 9.07
C LEU A 89 -1.74 -11.60 7.67
N ALA A 90 -0.86 -11.84 6.70
CA ALA A 90 -1.25 -12.15 5.31
C ALA A 90 -2.03 -13.46 5.17
N ASN A 91 -1.88 -14.40 6.12
CA ASN A 91 -2.62 -15.67 6.16
C ASN A 91 -3.76 -15.68 7.20
N SER A 92 -4.11 -14.53 7.79
CA SER A 92 -5.17 -14.46 8.79
C SER A 92 -6.51 -14.93 8.23
N ASN A 93 -7.36 -15.51 9.09
CA ASN A 93 -8.73 -15.84 8.72
C ASN A 93 -9.60 -14.59 8.44
N LEU A 94 -9.19 -13.44 8.98
CA LEU A 94 -9.88 -12.15 8.91
C LEU A 94 -9.46 -11.38 7.66
N SER A 95 -10.42 -10.96 6.83
CA SER A 95 -10.13 -10.26 5.57
C SER A 95 -9.46 -8.90 5.77
N HIS A 96 -9.80 -8.17 6.83
CA HIS A 96 -9.19 -6.87 7.10
C HIS A 96 -7.72 -6.99 7.49
N GLU A 97 -7.32 -8.03 8.23
CA GLU A 97 -5.91 -8.28 8.55
C GLU A 97 -5.10 -8.69 7.31
N ARG A 98 -5.67 -9.52 6.43
CA ARG A 98 -5.01 -9.85 5.15
C ARG A 98 -4.89 -8.62 4.26
N TRP A 99 -5.94 -7.81 4.16
CA TRP A 99 -5.91 -6.54 3.42
C TRP A 99 -4.85 -5.59 3.98
N ALA A 100 -4.79 -5.46 5.31
CA ALA A 100 -3.78 -4.71 6.04
C ALA A 100 -2.36 -5.13 5.68
N ALA A 101 -2.11 -6.45 5.64
CA ALA A 101 -0.82 -7.01 5.28
C ALA A 101 -0.41 -6.70 3.85
N ILE A 102 -1.36 -6.64 2.90
CA ILE A 102 -1.07 -6.43 1.48
C ILE A 102 -0.91 -4.95 1.13
N THR A 103 -1.75 -4.07 1.68
CA THR A 103 -1.70 -2.64 1.34
C THR A 103 -0.38 -1.99 1.78
N SER A 104 0.22 -2.46 2.87
CA SER A 104 1.50 -1.99 3.40
C SER A 104 2.72 -2.45 2.60
N LEU A 105 2.57 -3.37 1.64
CA LEU A 105 3.68 -3.86 0.79
C LEU A 105 4.10 -2.89 -0.33
N ASN A 106 3.65 -1.63 -0.32
CA ASN A 106 4.12 -0.65 -1.31
C ASN A 106 5.54 -0.14 -1.03
N ASP A 107 6.03 -0.31 0.20
CA ASP A 107 7.27 0.30 0.62
C ASP A 107 8.50 -0.42 0.04
N GLU A 108 9.36 0.34 -0.66
CA GLU A 108 10.56 -0.18 -1.34
C GLU A 108 11.56 -0.85 -0.40
N ARG A 109 11.51 -0.57 0.91
CA ARG A 109 12.36 -1.20 1.92
C ARG A 109 12.03 -2.67 2.10
N ILE A 110 10.81 -3.10 1.79
CA ILE A 110 10.43 -4.51 1.87
C ILE A 110 10.98 -5.24 0.65
N PRO A 111 11.75 -6.34 0.82
CA PRO A 111 12.37 -7.07 -0.29
C PRO A 111 11.36 -7.53 -1.34
N ILE A 112 11.68 -7.32 -2.63
CA ILE A 112 10.79 -7.66 -3.75
C ILE A 112 10.30 -9.11 -3.71
N LYS A 113 11.19 -10.07 -3.37
CA LYS A 113 10.83 -11.49 -3.29
C LYS A 113 9.79 -11.79 -2.21
N PHE A 114 9.89 -11.09 -1.07
CA PHE A 114 8.92 -11.22 0.01
C PHE A 114 7.56 -10.68 -0.42
N VAL A 115 7.55 -9.53 -1.10
CA VAL A 115 6.34 -8.94 -1.66
C VAL A 115 5.70 -9.85 -2.70
N GLU A 116 6.47 -10.36 -3.67
CA GLU A 116 5.99 -11.28 -4.69
C GLU A 116 5.32 -12.51 -4.08
N GLU A 117 5.92 -13.10 -3.05
CA GLU A 117 5.36 -14.28 -2.39
C GLU A 117 3.98 -14.00 -1.76
N LEU A 118 3.84 -12.89 -1.04
CA LEU A 118 2.58 -12.55 -0.39
C LEU A 118 1.52 -12.12 -1.40
N VAL A 119 1.91 -11.33 -2.40
CA VAL A 119 1.00 -10.81 -3.43
C VAL A 119 0.51 -11.92 -4.36
N SER A 120 1.36 -12.90 -4.70
CA SER A 120 1.00 -14.09 -5.48
C SER A 120 -0.10 -14.92 -4.79
N LYS A 121 -0.10 -14.98 -3.46
CA LYS A 121 -1.20 -15.62 -2.69
C LYS A 121 -2.44 -14.72 -2.68
N ALA A 122 -2.25 -13.43 -2.43
CA ALA A 122 -3.34 -12.47 -2.26
C ALA A 122 -4.17 -12.20 -3.53
N ILE A 123 -3.60 -12.34 -4.72
CA ILE A 123 -4.36 -12.21 -5.97
C ILE A 123 -5.48 -13.27 -6.09
N ASN A 124 -5.33 -14.40 -5.40
CA ASN A 124 -6.30 -15.49 -5.34
C ASN A 124 -7.11 -15.51 -4.04
N ASP A 125 -7.07 -14.42 -3.26
CA ASP A 125 -7.78 -14.33 -1.98
C ASP A 125 -9.30 -14.46 -2.15
N LYS A 126 -10.00 -14.97 -1.12
CA LYS A 126 -11.47 -15.03 -1.08
C LYS A 126 -12.13 -13.65 -1.12
N SER A 127 -11.49 -12.63 -0.54
CA SER A 127 -12.01 -11.25 -0.47
C SER A 127 -11.65 -10.46 -1.72
N ALA A 128 -12.67 -9.89 -2.39
CA ALA A 128 -12.46 -8.99 -3.52
C ALA A 128 -11.56 -7.79 -3.17
N ARG A 129 -11.69 -7.25 -1.94
CA ARG A 129 -10.86 -6.14 -1.46
C ARG A 129 -9.38 -6.51 -1.37
N VAL A 130 -9.07 -7.70 -0.86
CA VAL A 130 -7.67 -8.18 -0.79
C VAL A 130 -7.10 -8.35 -2.21
N ARG A 131 -7.86 -8.97 -3.11
CA ARG A 131 -7.45 -9.14 -4.52
C ARG A 131 -7.21 -7.81 -5.22
N PHE A 132 -8.10 -6.84 -5.04
CA PHE A 132 -7.96 -5.50 -5.61
C PHE A 132 -6.63 -4.86 -5.23
N PHE A 133 -6.32 -4.82 -3.92
CA PHE A 133 -5.05 -4.26 -3.45
C PHE A 133 -3.83 -5.11 -3.85
N ALA A 134 -3.97 -6.43 -4.01
CA ALA A 134 -2.90 -7.26 -4.54
C ALA A 134 -2.55 -6.85 -5.99
N VAL A 135 -3.56 -6.61 -6.83
CA VAL A 135 -3.39 -6.12 -8.21
C VAL A 135 -2.71 -4.74 -8.21
N GLU A 136 -3.11 -3.83 -7.32
CA GLU A 136 -2.43 -2.55 -7.16
C GLU A 136 -0.95 -2.71 -6.76
N ARG A 137 -0.62 -3.66 -5.86
CA ARG A 137 0.76 -3.93 -5.46
C ARG A 137 1.58 -4.47 -6.63
N ILE A 138 1.02 -5.34 -7.48
CA ILE A 138 1.70 -5.82 -8.69
C ILE A 138 2.08 -4.64 -9.59
N TYR A 139 1.16 -3.71 -9.81
CA TYR A 139 1.43 -2.51 -10.61
C TYR A 139 2.47 -1.59 -9.98
N SER A 140 2.22 -1.13 -8.75
CA SER A 140 3.03 -0.13 -8.05
C SER A 140 4.46 -0.62 -7.76
N ARG A 141 4.63 -1.90 -7.42
CA ARG A 141 5.93 -2.53 -7.19
C ARG A 141 6.55 -3.14 -8.44
N LYS A 142 5.89 -3.03 -9.61
CA LYS A 142 6.35 -3.55 -10.90
C LYS A 142 6.70 -5.04 -10.83
N LEU A 143 5.82 -5.85 -10.25
CA LEU A 143 6.01 -7.30 -10.08
C LEU A 143 5.69 -8.04 -11.40
N PHE A 144 6.50 -7.80 -12.43
CA PHE A 144 6.27 -8.33 -13.79
C PHE A 144 6.21 -9.87 -13.84
N SER A 145 6.86 -10.54 -12.88
CA SER A 145 6.80 -11.98 -12.68
C SER A 145 5.38 -12.51 -12.46
N LEU A 146 4.47 -11.66 -11.94
CA LEU A 146 3.08 -12.02 -11.61
C LEU A 146 2.06 -11.67 -12.71
N ILE A 147 2.51 -11.28 -13.91
CA ILE A 147 1.61 -11.04 -15.06
C ILE A 147 0.81 -12.30 -15.45
N PRO A 148 1.40 -13.52 -15.52
CA PRO A 148 0.63 -14.73 -15.81
C PRO A 148 -0.54 -14.94 -14.83
N GLU A 149 -0.32 -14.71 -13.55
CA GLU A 149 -1.31 -14.83 -12.48
C GLU A 149 -2.41 -13.77 -12.61
N LEU A 150 -2.07 -12.53 -13.02
CA LEU A 150 -3.07 -11.50 -13.35
C LEU A 150 -4.00 -11.95 -14.49
N LYS A 151 -3.44 -12.53 -15.55
CA LYS A 151 -4.22 -13.03 -16.70
C LYS A 151 -5.13 -14.17 -16.28
N GLN A 152 -4.60 -15.15 -15.56
CA GLN A 152 -5.39 -16.26 -15.02
C GLN A 152 -6.50 -15.76 -14.11
N ARG A 153 -6.22 -14.78 -13.23
CA ARG A 153 -7.24 -14.22 -12.34
C ARG A 153 -8.35 -13.53 -13.11
N LEU A 154 -8.01 -12.78 -14.16
CA LEU A 154 -8.98 -12.07 -15.00
C LEU A 154 -9.99 -13.02 -15.66
N GLU A 155 -9.56 -14.23 -16.05
CA GLU A 155 -10.44 -15.23 -16.67
C GLU A 155 -11.52 -15.78 -15.72
N ILE A 156 -11.26 -15.78 -14.41
CA ILE A 156 -12.14 -16.39 -13.39
C ILE A 156 -12.76 -15.38 -12.41
N GLU A 157 -12.36 -14.12 -12.48
CA GLU A 157 -12.87 -13.08 -11.59
C GLU A 157 -14.35 -12.81 -11.87
N LYS A 158 -15.11 -12.61 -10.79
CA LYS A 158 -16.56 -12.34 -10.85
C LYS A 158 -16.91 -10.94 -10.36
N ASN A 159 -16.02 -10.31 -9.61
CA ASN A 159 -16.25 -8.96 -9.10
C ASN A 159 -15.87 -7.92 -10.18
N GLU A 160 -16.86 -7.18 -10.67
CA GLU A 160 -16.70 -6.20 -11.77
C GLU A 160 -15.60 -5.17 -11.49
N LYS A 161 -15.55 -4.61 -10.28
CA LYS A 161 -14.50 -3.64 -9.91
C LYS A 161 -13.10 -4.24 -10.00
N VAL A 162 -12.93 -5.49 -9.56
CA VAL A 162 -11.63 -6.19 -9.68
C VAL A 162 -11.32 -6.51 -11.14
N ILE A 163 -12.30 -6.86 -11.97
CA ILE A 163 -12.12 -7.10 -13.41
C ILE A 163 -11.62 -5.84 -14.11
N GLU A 164 -12.28 -4.70 -13.88
CA GLU A 164 -11.89 -3.42 -14.46
C GLU A 164 -10.46 -3.05 -14.07
N HIS A 165 -10.13 -3.21 -12.80
CA HIS A 165 -8.80 -2.92 -12.28
C HIS A 165 -7.73 -3.87 -12.83
N LEU A 166 -8.01 -5.16 -12.94
CA LEU A 166 -7.14 -6.15 -13.59
C LEU A 166 -6.86 -5.79 -15.05
N LYS A 167 -7.91 -5.45 -15.82
CA LYS A 167 -7.78 -5.03 -17.21
C LYS A 167 -6.92 -3.78 -17.34
N TRP A 168 -7.14 -2.79 -16.47
CA TRP A 168 -6.34 -1.57 -16.44
C TRP A 168 -4.87 -1.88 -16.14
N VAL A 169 -4.57 -2.60 -15.04
CA VAL A 169 -3.19 -2.96 -14.67
C VAL A 169 -2.48 -3.76 -15.76
N LEU A 170 -3.15 -4.74 -16.38
CA LEU A 170 -2.56 -5.51 -17.48
C LEU A 170 -2.19 -4.62 -18.66
N ARG A 171 -3.07 -3.69 -19.08
CA ARG A 171 -2.75 -2.72 -20.16
C ARG A 171 -1.54 -1.86 -19.80
N MET A 172 -1.44 -1.44 -18.54
CA MET A 172 -0.35 -0.60 -18.06
C MET A 172 0.99 -1.34 -18.08
N LEU A 173 1.01 -2.57 -17.56
CA LEU A 173 2.21 -3.39 -17.47
C LEU A 173 2.69 -3.87 -18.84
N GLU A 174 1.78 -4.32 -19.73
CA GLU A 174 2.16 -4.83 -21.06
C GLU A 174 2.72 -3.74 -21.98
N ARG A 175 2.21 -2.51 -21.86
CA ARG A 175 2.67 -1.39 -22.67
C ARG A 175 3.93 -0.71 -22.12
N GLY A 176 4.37 -1.09 -20.91
CA GLY A 176 5.55 -0.50 -20.26
C GLY A 176 5.35 0.98 -19.90
N TYR A 177 4.10 1.40 -19.68
CA TYR A 177 3.77 2.77 -19.30
C TYR A 177 4.08 3.00 -17.82
N ASN A 178 4.89 4.02 -17.54
CA ASN A 178 5.01 4.59 -16.21
C ASN A 178 4.14 5.85 -16.18
N ILE A 179 2.99 5.79 -15.50
CA ILE A 179 2.22 7.00 -15.23
C ILE A 179 2.77 7.65 -13.95
N ARG A 180 3.31 8.85 -14.09
CA ARG A 180 3.65 9.73 -12.95
C ARG A 180 2.65 10.86 -12.92
N GLN A 181 1.89 10.97 -11.83
CA GLN A 181 1.15 12.20 -11.56
C GLN A 181 2.15 13.25 -11.06
N LYS A 182 2.22 14.36 -11.77
CA LYS A 182 3.00 15.53 -11.37
C LYS A 182 2.02 16.59 -10.88
N LYS A 183 2.04 16.85 -9.58
CA LYS A 183 1.36 18.03 -9.02
C LYS A 183 2.15 19.26 -9.45
N GLU A 184 1.57 20.08 -10.31
CA GLU A 184 2.10 21.41 -10.58
C GLU A 184 1.68 22.38 -9.49
N LYS A 185 2.43 23.48 -9.34
CA LYS A 185 2.24 24.48 -8.29
C LYS A 185 0.91 25.27 -8.39
N ASP A 186 0.24 25.17 -9.53
CA ASP A 186 -0.93 25.99 -9.88
C ASP A 186 -2.11 25.08 -10.23
N ASP A 187 -2.78 24.45 -9.24
CA ASP A 187 -4.06 23.69 -9.31
C ASP A 187 -4.33 22.69 -10.47
N PHE A 188 -3.40 22.49 -11.40
CA PHE A 188 -3.48 21.54 -12.49
C PHE A 188 -2.68 20.28 -12.12
N THR A 189 -3.32 19.12 -12.25
CA THR A 189 -2.63 17.84 -12.18
C THR A 189 -2.22 17.47 -13.60
N SER A 190 -0.92 17.48 -13.90
CA SER A 190 -0.43 16.92 -15.15
C SER A 190 -0.12 15.44 -14.97
N ILE A 191 -0.49 14.63 -15.95
CA ILE A 191 -0.17 13.20 -16.01
C ILE A 191 0.98 13.05 -16.99
N GLU A 192 2.16 12.70 -16.48
CA GLU A 192 3.32 12.38 -17.30
C GLU A 192 3.32 10.87 -17.56
N VAL A 193 3.18 10.48 -18.83
CA VAL A 193 3.24 9.08 -19.25
C VAL A 193 4.59 8.83 -19.90
N ASP A 194 5.46 8.09 -19.21
CA ASP A 194 6.76 7.68 -19.74
C ASP A 194 6.66 6.26 -20.31
N VAL A 195 6.88 6.12 -21.63
CA VAL A 195 6.82 4.85 -22.35
C VAL A 195 8.22 4.23 -22.36
N SER A 196 8.47 3.31 -21.43
CA SER A 196 9.80 2.72 -21.26
C SER A 196 10.13 1.57 -22.22
N ASN A 197 9.20 1.19 -23.11
CA ASN A 197 9.44 0.16 -24.12
C ASN A 197 10.13 0.77 -25.36
N LYS A 198 11.39 0.35 -25.61
CA LYS A 198 12.33 0.80 -26.66
C LYS A 198 11.82 0.76 -28.13
N HIS A 199 10.55 0.44 -28.38
CA HIS A 199 9.95 0.38 -29.71
C HIS A 199 8.85 1.40 -29.96
N LEU A 200 8.56 2.27 -29.00
CA LEU A 200 7.66 3.40 -29.20
C LEU A 200 8.33 4.68 -28.72
N VAL A 201 8.35 5.67 -29.62
CA VAL A 201 9.03 6.96 -29.50
C VAL A 201 8.65 7.66 -28.18
N ALA A 202 9.65 8.12 -27.44
CA ALA A 202 9.46 9.04 -26.32
C ALA A 202 8.81 10.32 -26.82
N GLY A 203 7.54 10.54 -26.47
CA GLY A 203 6.81 11.76 -26.77
C GLY A 203 6.36 12.40 -25.47
N SER A 204 6.87 13.59 -25.17
CA SER A 204 6.24 14.47 -24.17
C SER A 204 4.96 15.03 -24.78
N MET A 205 3.81 14.56 -24.32
CA MET A 205 2.52 15.08 -24.78
C MET A 205 2.05 16.16 -23.80
N ILE A 206 2.14 17.43 -24.21
CA ILE A 206 1.40 18.52 -23.55
C ILE A 206 -0.03 18.41 -24.05
N LEU A 207 -0.90 17.84 -23.21
CA LEU A 207 -2.30 17.58 -23.55
C LEU A 207 -3.10 18.89 -23.46
N LYS A 208 -3.26 19.59 -24.59
CA LYS A 208 -4.28 20.65 -24.75
C LYS A 208 -5.54 20.06 -25.35
N GLU A 209 -6.66 20.33 -24.66
CA GLU A 209 -8.04 20.39 -25.16
C GLU A 209 -8.44 19.26 -26.12
N ASN A 210 -8.97 18.16 -25.55
CA ASN A 210 -10.13 17.39 -26.02
C ASN A 210 -10.06 15.97 -25.43
N PHE A 211 -10.45 15.85 -24.16
CA PHE A 211 -10.94 14.59 -23.63
C PHE A 211 -12.46 14.68 -23.51
N THR A 212 -13.14 13.58 -23.79
CA THR A 212 -14.56 13.44 -23.52
C THR A 212 -14.79 13.29 -22.01
N ASP A 213 -15.97 13.67 -21.51
CA ASP A 213 -16.30 13.61 -20.08
C ASP A 213 -16.08 12.21 -19.45
N GLU A 214 -16.10 11.14 -20.25
CA GLU A 214 -15.78 9.77 -19.82
C GLU A 214 -14.33 9.59 -19.37
N ASP A 215 -13.35 10.26 -20.00
CA ASP A 215 -11.93 10.13 -19.66
C ASP A 215 -11.54 10.97 -18.43
N ILE A 216 -12.27 12.05 -18.16
CA ILE A 216 -12.08 12.92 -16.99
C ILE A 216 -12.65 12.25 -15.72
N ILE A 217 -13.66 11.38 -15.87
CA ILE A 217 -14.20 10.57 -14.77
C ILE A 217 -13.22 9.46 -14.37
N GLU A 218 -12.49 8.83 -15.30
CA GLU A 218 -11.49 7.79 -15.03
C GLU A 218 -10.31 8.29 -14.15
N ALA A 219 -9.93 9.57 -14.24
CA ALA A 219 -8.88 10.16 -13.41
C ALA A 219 -9.36 10.58 -12.00
N ARG A 220 -10.66 10.85 -11.82
CA ARG A 220 -11.23 11.25 -10.51
C ARG A 220 -11.48 10.08 -9.57
N LEU A 221 -11.66 8.86 -10.08
CA LEU A 221 -11.85 7.65 -9.28
C LEU A 221 -10.62 7.25 -8.43
N GLY A 222 -9.50 7.96 -8.53
CA GLY A 222 -8.33 7.79 -7.66
C GLY A 222 -8.37 8.59 -6.34
N ASN A 223 -9.33 9.51 -6.15
CA ASN A 223 -9.39 10.37 -4.95
C ASN A 223 -10.60 10.13 -4.05
N ASP A 224 -11.63 9.41 -4.52
CA ASP A 224 -12.69 8.91 -3.65
C ASP A 224 -12.35 7.48 -3.27
N LEU A 225 -11.85 7.29 -2.03
CA LEU A 225 -11.86 5.97 -1.41
C LEU A 225 -13.28 5.42 -1.54
N PRO A 226 -13.50 4.27 -2.20
CA PRO A 226 -14.84 3.73 -2.31
C PRO A 226 -15.37 3.45 -0.91
N ASP A 227 -16.64 3.76 -0.67
CA ASP A 227 -17.37 3.33 0.53
C ASP A 227 -17.38 1.80 0.59
N PHE A 228 -16.32 1.24 1.19
CA PHE A 228 -16.20 -0.16 1.62
C PHE A 228 -16.36 -0.17 3.14
N PHE A 229 -17.51 0.29 3.63
CA PHE A 229 -17.98 0.09 5.00
C PHE A 229 -19.31 -0.66 4.99
#